data_AF-A0A4Y9MDB6-F1
#
_entry.id   AF-A0A4Y9MDB6-F1
#
_cell.length_a   1.000
_cell.length_b   1.000
_cell.length_c   1.000
_cell.angle_alpha   90.00
_cell.angle_beta   90.00
_cell.angle_gamma   90.00
#
_symmetry.space_group_name_H-M   'P 1'
#
loop_
_entity.id
_entity.type
_entity.pdbx_description
1 polymer ?
#
loop_
_entity_poly.entity_id
_entity_poly.type
_entity_poly.pdbx_seq_one_letter_code
_entity_poly.pdbx_strand_id
1 'polypeptide(L)'
;MSESGDSVDVGTEYAEYFSGLSQAQEARKASLEQRGLAVITTSGALATLLFGLTALVSGAEGFDLPRQAGGPLGVALVAFAVAALLALLTNVPLPYANAALGDTADELRVLWSKGREHALKLITGTRVKMLKRARAMNDVKAWLLIAAMLAEVIGVGAVAVAVGEVLRHG
;
A
#
# COMPACT_ATOMS: atom_id res chain seq x y z
N MET A 1 -39.50 -22.39 -28.61
CA MET A 1 -38.55 -22.97 -27.63
C MET A 1 -37.14 -22.55 -28.05
N SER A 2 -36.74 -21.30 -27.76
CA SER A 2 -35.45 -20.71 -28.18
C SER A 2 -35.00 -19.56 -27.27
N GLU A 3 -35.24 -19.64 -25.96
CA GLU A 3 -34.80 -18.62 -24.97
C GLU A 3 -33.64 -19.10 -24.08
N SER A 4 -33.21 -20.37 -24.20
CA SER A 4 -32.15 -20.92 -23.34
C SER A 4 -30.73 -20.60 -23.81
N GLY A 5 -30.53 -20.12 -25.05
CA GLY A 5 -29.21 -19.80 -25.62
C GLY A 5 -28.64 -18.47 -25.11
N ASP A 6 -29.43 -17.38 -25.17
CA ASP A 6 -29.02 -16.03 -24.77
C ASP A 6 -28.67 -15.93 -23.27
N SER A 7 -29.41 -16.63 -22.40
CA SER A 7 -29.18 -16.55 -20.96
C SER A 7 -27.86 -17.16 -20.49
N VAL A 8 -27.33 -18.14 -21.24
CA VAL A 8 -26.02 -18.76 -20.96
C VAL A 8 -24.91 -17.81 -21.39
N ASP A 9 -25.05 -17.18 -22.56
CA ASP A 9 -24.08 -16.25 -23.15
C ASP A 9 -23.90 -14.99 -22.28
N VAL A 10 -25.02 -14.36 -21.91
CA VAL A 10 -25.04 -13.19 -21.02
C VAL A 10 -24.46 -13.51 -19.63
N GLY A 11 -24.72 -14.72 -19.12
CA GLY A 11 -24.16 -15.18 -17.84
C GLY A 11 -22.63 -15.30 -17.87
N THR A 12 -22.06 -15.78 -18.98
CA THR A 12 -20.61 -15.83 -19.21
C THR A 12 -19.99 -14.45 -19.35
N GLU A 13 -20.62 -13.53 -20.09
CA GLU A 13 -20.14 -12.15 -20.23
C GLU A 13 -20.05 -11.43 -18.88
N TYR A 14 -21.07 -11.55 -18.02
CA TYR A 14 -21.02 -10.97 -16.67
C TYR A 14 -19.93 -11.63 -15.81
N ALA A 15 -19.77 -12.95 -15.90
CA ALA A 15 -18.72 -13.65 -15.16
C ALA A 15 -17.31 -13.19 -15.57
N GLU A 16 -17.09 -13.00 -16.87
CA GLU A 16 -15.85 -12.47 -17.44
C GLU A 16 -15.62 -11.01 -17.04
N TYR A 17 -16.66 -10.18 -17.07
CA TYR A 17 -16.58 -8.80 -16.58
C TYR A 17 -16.15 -8.72 -15.10
N PHE A 18 -16.76 -9.52 -14.23
CA PHE A 18 -16.40 -9.54 -12.80
C PHE A 18 -15.00 -10.14 -12.56
N SER A 19 -14.59 -11.13 -13.33
CA SER A 19 -13.24 -11.70 -13.23
C SER A 19 -12.18 -10.67 -13.65
N GLY A 20 -12.44 -9.93 -14.73
CA GLY A 20 -11.59 -8.82 -15.19
C GLY A 20 -11.48 -7.70 -14.15
N LEU A 21 -12.59 -7.30 -13.53
CA LEU A 21 -12.57 -6.29 -12.46
C LEU A 21 -11.77 -6.76 -11.23
N SER A 22 -11.89 -8.04 -10.87
CA SER A 22 -11.17 -8.62 -9.73
C SER A 22 -9.66 -8.67 -10.01
N GLN A 23 -9.26 -9.17 -11.18
CA GLN A 23 -7.86 -9.17 -11.63
C GLN A 23 -7.26 -7.77 -11.67
N ALA A 24 -8.01 -6.77 -12.15
CA ALA A 24 -7.56 -5.38 -12.16
C ALA A 24 -7.32 -4.82 -10.74
N GLN A 25 -8.15 -5.19 -9.75
CA GLN A 25 -7.95 -4.78 -8.35
C GLN A 25 -6.78 -5.49 -7.68
N GLU A 26 -6.57 -6.78 -7.98
CA GLU A 26 -5.41 -7.54 -7.48
C GLU A 26 -4.11 -7.01 -8.07
N ALA A 27 -4.07 -6.73 -9.38
CA ALA A 27 -2.92 -6.12 -10.04
C ALA A 27 -2.60 -4.73 -9.46
N ARG A 28 -3.62 -3.90 -9.21
CA ARG A 28 -3.43 -2.59 -8.55
C ARG A 28 -2.88 -2.75 -7.13
N LYS A 29 -3.44 -3.68 -6.34
CA LYS A 29 -2.95 -3.97 -4.99
C LYS A 29 -1.47 -4.40 -5.02
N ALA A 30 -1.13 -5.37 -5.87
CA ALA A 30 0.24 -5.86 -6.00
C ALA A 30 1.23 -4.74 -6.40
N SER A 31 0.82 -3.86 -7.33
CA SER A 31 1.64 -2.71 -7.72
C SER A 31 1.87 -1.73 -6.57
N LEU A 32 0.85 -1.45 -5.75
CA LEU A 32 0.99 -0.60 -4.56
C LEU A 32 1.91 -1.22 -3.51
N GLU A 33 1.75 -2.51 -3.23
CA GLU A 33 2.56 -3.24 -2.25
C GLU A 33 4.03 -3.32 -2.68
N GLN A 34 4.28 -3.58 -3.97
CA GLN A 34 5.63 -3.58 -4.54
C GLN A 34 6.30 -2.19 -4.42
N ARG A 35 5.57 -1.11 -4.71
CA ARG A 35 6.09 0.26 -4.54
C ARG A 35 6.34 0.60 -3.08
N GLY A 36 5.47 0.16 -2.16
CA GLY A 36 5.68 0.30 -0.72
C GLY A 36 6.98 -0.37 -0.26
N LEU A 37 7.26 -1.60 -0.72
CA LEU A 37 8.52 -2.30 -0.41
C LEU A 37 9.75 -1.54 -0.94
N ALA A 38 9.65 -0.93 -2.11
CA ALA A 38 10.72 -0.09 -2.65
C ALA A 38 11.01 1.10 -1.73
N VAL A 39 9.99 1.86 -1.32
CA VAL A 39 10.13 3.03 -0.42
C VAL A 39 10.71 2.65 0.95
N ILE A 40 10.31 1.49 1.50
CA ILE A 40 10.88 0.98 2.77
C ILE A 40 12.38 0.75 2.61
N THR A 41 12.77 0.09 1.52
CA THR A 41 14.17 -0.28 1.25
C THR A 41 15.03 0.96 1.04
N THR A 42 14.58 1.91 0.23
CA THR A 42 15.32 3.15 -0.05
C THR A 42 15.43 4.02 1.19
N SER A 43 14.33 4.21 1.94
CA SER A 43 14.34 4.99 3.19
C SER A 43 15.26 4.38 4.24
N GLY A 44 15.25 3.04 4.40
CA GLY A 44 16.13 2.34 5.33
C GLY A 44 17.61 2.45 4.93
N ALA A 45 17.91 2.31 3.64
CA ALA A 45 19.27 2.46 3.12
C ALA A 45 19.78 3.90 3.35
N LEU A 46 19.00 4.91 3.00
CA LEU A 46 19.36 6.32 3.17
C LEU A 46 19.53 6.71 4.65
N ALA A 47 18.64 6.24 5.53
CA ALA A 47 18.78 6.46 6.98
C ALA A 47 20.06 5.79 7.53
N THR A 48 20.38 4.57 7.08
CA THR A 48 21.61 3.87 7.47
C THR A 48 22.85 4.61 6.98
N LEU A 49 22.84 5.11 5.75
CA LEU A 49 23.95 5.92 5.20
C LEU A 49 24.13 7.21 5.98
N LEU A 50 23.04 7.92 6.32
CA LEU A 50 23.09 9.11 7.17
C LEU A 50 23.69 8.79 8.54
N PHE A 51 23.24 7.71 9.18
CA PHE A 51 23.79 7.28 10.45
C PHE A 51 25.29 6.97 10.35
N GLY A 52 25.70 6.19 9.34
CA GLY A 52 27.11 5.87 9.10
C GLY A 52 27.96 7.11 8.86
N LEU A 53 27.47 8.07 8.08
CA LEU A 53 28.15 9.35 7.85
C LEU A 53 28.28 10.15 9.14
N THR A 54 27.22 10.26 9.95
CA THR A 54 27.27 10.98 11.23
C THR A 54 28.24 10.34 12.22
N ALA A 55 28.28 9.01 12.28
CA ALA A 55 29.20 8.27 13.14
C ALA A 55 30.66 8.44 12.72
N LEU A 56 30.93 8.37 11.41
CA LEU A 56 32.27 8.57 10.85
C LEU A 56 32.78 9.98 11.15
N VAL A 57 31.94 10.98 10.92
CA VAL A 57 32.31 12.39 11.10
C VAL A 57 32.49 12.73 12.58
N SER A 58 31.64 12.23 13.46
CA SER A 58 31.73 12.51 14.91
C SER A 58 32.97 11.90 15.57
N GLY A 59 33.60 10.89 14.94
CA GLY A 59 34.82 10.26 15.41
C GLY A 59 36.11 10.84 14.85
N ALA A 60 36.04 11.77 13.89
CA ALA A 60 37.21 12.37 13.26
C ALA A 60 37.76 13.52 14.10
N GLU A 61 39.01 13.40 14.56
CA GLU A 61 39.70 14.50 15.25
C GLU A 61 39.86 15.71 14.31
N GLY A 62 39.35 16.86 14.72
CA GLY A 62 39.49 18.13 13.96
C GLY A 62 38.36 18.42 12.97
N PHE A 63 37.34 17.56 12.85
CA PHE A 63 36.15 17.87 12.05
C PHE A 63 34.96 18.17 12.97
N ASP A 64 34.59 19.45 13.06
CA ASP A 64 33.36 19.88 13.72
C ASP A 64 32.25 20.03 12.66
N LEU A 65 31.20 19.23 12.79
CA LEU A 65 30.03 19.34 11.93
C LEU A 65 29.45 20.77 12.10
N PRO A 66 29.31 21.57 11.03
CA PRO A 66 28.75 22.91 11.15
C PRO A 66 27.37 22.81 11.81
N ARG A 67 27.13 23.56 12.90
CA ARG A 67 25.84 23.55 13.62
C ARG A 67 24.63 23.74 12.70
N GLN A 68 24.83 24.38 11.55
CA GLN A 68 23.84 24.65 10.51
C GLN A 68 23.43 23.38 9.72
N ALA A 69 24.30 22.37 9.62
CA ALA A 69 24.00 21.10 8.92
C ALA A 69 23.20 20.12 9.79
N GLY A 70 23.28 20.21 11.13
CA GLY A 70 22.59 19.28 12.03
C GLY A 70 21.06 19.32 11.92
N GLY A 71 20.47 20.50 11.69
CA GLY A 71 19.02 20.67 11.52
C GLY A 71 18.48 19.89 10.31
N PRO A 72 19.00 20.15 9.09
CA PRO A 72 18.63 19.42 7.89
C PRO A 72 18.84 17.89 7.99
N LEU A 73 19.92 17.41 8.61
CA LEU A 73 20.09 15.95 8.84
C LEU A 73 18.99 15.37 9.73
N GLY A 74 18.61 16.07 10.80
CA GLY A 74 17.52 15.64 11.68
C GLY A 74 16.18 15.57 10.95
N VAL A 75 15.88 16.56 10.11
CA VAL A 75 14.69 16.56 9.26
C VAL A 75 14.70 15.38 8.29
N ALA A 76 15.85 15.09 7.66
CA ALA A 76 15.99 13.96 6.75
C ALA A 76 15.71 12.62 7.45
N LEU A 77 16.27 12.41 8.64
CA LEU A 77 16.09 11.18 9.40
C LEU A 77 14.61 10.95 9.77
N VAL A 78 13.93 11.99 10.27
CA VAL A 78 12.50 11.91 10.61
C VAL A 78 11.67 11.67 9.35
N ALA A 79 11.99 12.33 8.24
CA ALA A 79 11.28 12.16 6.98
C ALA A 79 11.40 10.73 6.43
N PHE A 80 12.59 10.13 6.45
CA PHE A 80 12.78 8.73 6.05
C PHE A 80 12.08 7.75 6.98
N ALA A 81 12.07 8.01 8.30
CA ALA A 81 11.33 7.20 9.25
C ALA A 81 9.82 7.24 8.98
N VAL A 82 9.26 8.45 8.75
CA VAL A 82 7.85 8.62 8.40
C VAL A 82 7.52 7.95 7.07
N ALA A 83 8.38 8.10 6.05
CA ALA A 83 8.21 7.44 4.75
C ALA A 83 8.15 5.92 4.90
N ALA A 84 9.10 5.33 5.64
CA ALA A 84 9.15 3.89 5.89
C ALA A 84 7.90 3.40 6.65
N LEU A 85 7.45 4.13 7.67
CA LEU A 85 6.24 3.78 8.43
C LEU A 85 4.97 3.83 7.56
N LEU A 86 4.80 4.88 6.75
CA LEU A 86 3.67 5.01 5.84
C LEU A 86 3.67 3.93 4.77
N ALA A 87 4.84 3.60 4.21
CA ALA A 87 4.99 2.52 3.26
C ALA A 87 4.74 1.14 3.90
N LEU A 88 5.13 0.94 5.17
CA LEU A 88 4.82 -0.27 5.92
C LEU A 88 3.31 -0.45 6.06
N LEU A 89 2.57 0.62 6.37
CA LEU A 89 1.10 0.60 6.46
C LEU A 89 0.43 0.16 5.14
N THR A 90 1.04 0.41 3.98
CA THR A 90 0.49 -0.09 2.71
C THR A 90 0.60 -1.61 2.55
N ASN A 91 1.53 -2.24 3.27
CA ASN A 91 1.77 -3.68 3.25
C ASN A 91 1.12 -4.42 4.41
N VAL A 92 0.54 -3.72 5.39
CA VAL A 92 -0.15 -4.37 6.51
C VAL A 92 -1.39 -5.11 5.97
N PRO A 93 -1.50 -6.43 6.22
CA PRO A 93 -2.72 -7.16 5.96
C PRO A 93 -3.75 -6.70 6.99
N LEU A 94 -4.53 -5.66 6.65
CA LEU A 94 -5.68 -5.29 7.46
C LEU A 94 -6.58 -6.52 7.55
N PRO A 95 -6.77 -7.09 8.75
CA PRO A 95 -7.66 -8.22 8.91
C PRO A 95 -9.01 -7.72 8.43
N TYR A 96 -9.50 -8.30 7.34
CA TYR A 96 -10.89 -8.16 7.01
C TYR A 96 -11.64 -8.43 8.31
N ALA A 97 -12.54 -7.52 8.69
CA ALA A 97 -13.81 -7.97 9.22
C ALA A 97 -14.44 -8.82 8.10
N ASN A 98 -13.85 -9.99 7.88
CA ASN A 98 -14.54 -11.19 7.49
C ASN A 98 -15.71 -11.10 8.45
N ALA A 99 -16.89 -10.90 7.87
CA ALA A 99 -18.12 -11.30 8.52
C ALA A 99 -17.74 -12.49 9.36
N ALA A 100 -17.84 -12.34 10.69
CA ALA A 100 -17.56 -13.42 11.60
C ALA A 100 -18.06 -14.66 10.90
N LEU A 101 -17.15 -15.58 10.58
CA LEU A 101 -17.49 -16.91 10.12
C LEU A 101 -18.10 -17.60 11.35
N GLY A 102 -19.15 -17.01 11.92
CA GLY A 102 -20.13 -17.65 12.75
C GLY A 102 -20.99 -18.40 11.76
N ASP A 103 -20.72 -19.70 11.68
CA ASP A 103 -21.56 -20.70 11.02
C ASP A 103 -21.82 -20.53 9.52
N THR A 104 -20.73 -20.52 8.76
CA THR A 104 -20.78 -20.78 7.31
C THR A 104 -21.52 -22.08 6.98
N ALA A 105 -21.50 -23.10 7.86
CA ALA A 105 -22.17 -24.39 7.60
C ALA A 105 -23.70 -24.32 7.67
N ASP A 106 -24.26 -23.57 8.62
CA ASP A 106 -25.71 -23.45 8.79
C ASP A 106 -26.32 -22.40 7.84
N GLU A 107 -25.60 -21.31 7.53
CA GLU A 107 -26.01 -20.40 6.45
C GLU A 107 -25.95 -21.09 5.08
N LEU A 108 -24.93 -21.91 4.79
CA LEU A 108 -24.87 -22.69 3.54
C LEU A 108 -26.05 -23.65 3.40
N ARG A 109 -26.52 -24.28 4.49
CA ARG A 109 -27.70 -25.16 4.49
C ARG A 109 -29.01 -24.41 4.18
N VAL A 110 -29.21 -23.24 4.77
CA VAL A 110 -30.39 -22.40 4.52
C VAL A 110 -30.37 -21.81 3.10
N LEU A 111 -29.17 -21.56 2.56
CA LEU A 111 -28.98 -21.06 1.20
C LEU A 111 -29.18 -22.16 0.15
N TRP A 112 -28.80 -23.40 0.44
CA TRP A 112 -29.06 -24.55 -0.44
C TRP A 112 -30.54 -24.89 -0.59
N SER A 113 -31.39 -24.52 0.37
CA SER A 113 -32.84 -24.71 0.26
C SER A 113 -33.55 -23.63 -0.56
N LYS A 114 -32.85 -22.56 -0.95
CA LYS A 114 -33.40 -21.46 -1.78
C LYS A 114 -32.96 -21.65 -3.23
N GLY A 115 -33.93 -21.63 -4.14
CA GLY A 115 -33.73 -21.91 -5.56
C GLY A 115 -32.63 -21.09 -6.24
N ARG A 116 -32.17 -21.56 -7.41
CA ARG A 116 -31.00 -21.09 -8.19
C ARG A 116 -30.93 -19.57 -8.38
N GLU A 117 -32.07 -18.88 -8.51
CA GLU A 117 -32.13 -17.42 -8.63
C GLU A 117 -31.72 -16.66 -7.37
N HIS A 118 -32.02 -17.19 -6.18
CA HIS A 118 -31.66 -16.56 -4.91
C HIS A 118 -30.16 -16.68 -4.64
N ALA A 119 -29.58 -17.84 -4.99
CA ALA A 119 -28.14 -18.06 -4.95
C ALA A 119 -27.39 -17.12 -5.90
N LEU A 120 -27.88 -16.94 -7.13
CA LEU A 120 -27.31 -15.99 -8.09
C LEU A 120 -27.35 -14.54 -7.58
N LYS A 121 -28.49 -14.08 -7.03
CA LYS A 121 -28.59 -12.73 -6.45
C LYS A 121 -27.64 -12.51 -5.28
N LEU A 122 -27.48 -13.49 -4.39
CA LEU A 122 -26.57 -13.41 -3.25
C LEU A 122 -25.10 -13.42 -3.68
N ILE A 123 -24.71 -14.31 -4.60
CA ILE A 123 -23.34 -14.39 -5.11
C ILE A 123 -22.96 -13.09 -5.81
N THR A 124 -23.82 -12.59 -6.70
CA THR A 124 -23.57 -11.34 -7.43
C THR A 124 -23.53 -10.14 -6.48
N GLY A 125 -24.45 -10.05 -5.52
CA GLY A 125 -24.46 -9.00 -4.50
C GLY A 125 -23.21 -9.02 -3.61
N THR A 126 -22.70 -10.21 -3.27
CA THR A 126 -21.49 -10.38 -2.46
C THR A 126 -20.25 -9.98 -3.23
N ARG A 127 -20.12 -10.40 -4.50
CA ARG A 127 -19.02 -10.01 -5.40
C ARG A 127 -18.94 -8.49 -5.59
N VAL A 128 -20.08 -7.82 -5.80
CA VAL A 128 -20.12 -6.35 -5.92
C VAL A 128 -19.67 -5.66 -4.62
N LYS A 129 -20.10 -6.15 -3.45
CA LYS A 129 -19.67 -5.60 -2.15
C LYS A 129 -18.16 -5.80 -1.92
N MET A 130 -17.64 -6.99 -2.23
CA MET A 130 -16.21 -7.28 -2.14
C MET A 130 -15.39 -6.36 -3.05
N LEU A 131 -15.83 -6.17 -4.30
CA LEU A 131 -15.14 -5.29 -5.25
C LEU A 131 -15.13 -3.82 -4.81
N LYS A 132 -16.25 -3.30 -4.31
CA LYS A 132 -16.31 -1.92 -3.77
C LYS A 132 -15.36 -1.74 -2.59
N ARG A 133 -15.28 -2.72 -1.69
CA ARG A 133 -14.37 -2.69 -0.53
C ARG A 133 -12.90 -2.80 -0.95
N ALA A 134 -12.58 -3.71 -1.89
CA ALA A 134 -11.24 -3.84 -2.44
C ALA A 134 -10.77 -2.52 -3.07
N ARG A 135 -11.65 -1.82 -3.80
CA ARG A 135 -11.36 -0.50 -4.37
C ARG A 135 -11.07 0.54 -3.29
N ALA A 136 -11.94 0.66 -2.28
CA ALA A 136 -11.74 1.62 -1.19
C ALA A 136 -10.42 1.38 -0.42
N MET A 137 -10.06 0.12 -0.18
CA MET A 137 -8.77 -0.21 0.46
C MET A 137 -7.58 0.12 -0.43
N ASN A 138 -7.66 -0.18 -1.73
CA ASN A 138 -6.62 0.18 -2.68
C ASN A 138 -6.45 1.70 -2.78
N ASP A 139 -7.53 2.48 -2.67
CA ASP A 139 -7.48 3.94 -2.67
C ASP A 139 -6.79 4.48 -1.40
N VAL A 140 -7.08 3.90 -0.22
CA VAL A 140 -6.38 4.24 1.03
C VAL A 140 -4.89 3.89 0.94
N LYS A 141 -4.55 2.69 0.45
CA LYS A 141 -3.15 2.27 0.24
C LYS A 141 -2.44 3.20 -0.74
N ALA A 142 -3.11 3.63 -1.81
CA ALA A 142 -2.55 4.56 -2.78
C ALA A 142 -2.26 5.93 -2.14
N TRP A 143 -3.17 6.44 -1.31
CA TRP A 143 -2.96 7.72 -0.63
C TRP A 143 -1.82 7.66 0.39
N LEU A 144 -1.73 6.57 1.17
CA LEU A 144 -0.62 6.31 2.08
C LEU A 144 0.73 6.23 1.34
N LEU A 145 0.76 5.55 0.19
CA LEU A 145 1.96 5.44 -0.64
C LEU A 145 2.39 6.82 -1.18
N ILE A 146 1.45 7.64 -1.63
CA ILE A 146 1.75 9.00 -2.09
C ILE A 146 2.35 9.82 -0.95
N ALA A 147 1.77 9.76 0.25
CA ALA A 147 2.31 10.45 1.43
C ALA A 147 3.72 9.94 1.80
N ALA A 148 3.96 8.63 1.70
CA ALA A 148 5.28 8.02 1.93
C ALA A 148 6.33 8.54 0.93
N MET A 149 6.00 8.56 -0.36
CA MET A 149 6.89 9.07 -1.41
C MET A 149 7.19 10.56 -1.23
N LEU A 150 6.20 11.38 -0.83
CA LEU A 150 6.42 12.79 -0.56
C LEU A 150 7.36 13.00 0.64
N ALA A 151 7.18 12.22 1.71
CA ALA A 151 8.07 12.26 2.87
C ALA A 151 9.51 11.85 2.47
N GLU A 152 9.68 10.82 1.63
CA GLU A 152 10.98 10.41 1.12
C GLU A 152 11.66 11.54 0.33
N VAL A 153 10.94 12.21 -0.58
CA VAL A 153 11.46 13.34 -1.36
C VAL A 153 11.89 14.50 -0.45
N ILE A 154 11.11 14.81 0.59
CA ILE A 154 11.49 15.81 1.60
C ILE A 154 12.79 15.39 2.29
N GLY A 155 12.92 14.11 2.65
CA GLY A 155 14.12 13.58 3.27
C GLY A 155 15.35 13.75 2.38
N VAL A 156 15.26 13.34 1.11
CA VAL A 156 16.33 13.52 0.12
C VAL A 156 16.71 14.99 -0.05
N GLY A 157 15.72 15.88 -0.14
CA GLY A 157 15.95 17.32 -0.22
C GLY A 157 16.68 17.89 1.00
N ALA A 158 16.31 17.44 2.20
CA ALA A 158 16.97 17.85 3.44
C ALA A 158 18.42 17.36 3.51
N VAL A 159 18.72 16.16 3.02
CA VAL A 159 20.11 15.68 2.86
C VAL A 159 20.90 16.56 1.88
N ALA A 160 20.30 16.92 0.74
CA ALA A 160 20.98 17.77 -0.24
C ALA A 160 21.33 19.15 0.34
N VAL A 161 20.42 19.75 1.11
CA VAL A 161 20.68 21.02 1.83
C VAL A 161 21.78 20.84 2.87
N ALA A 162 21.75 19.76 3.66
CA ALA A 162 22.79 19.46 4.63
C ALA A 162 24.18 19.41 4.00
N VAL A 163 24.31 18.64 2.92
CA VAL A 163 25.57 18.50 2.18
C VAL A 163 26.03 19.83 1.60
N GLY A 164 25.10 20.63 1.06
CA GLY A 164 25.40 21.98 0.58
C GLY A 164 25.97 22.89 1.66
N GLU A 165 25.40 22.86 2.87
CA GLU A 165 25.91 23.64 4.00
C GLU A 165 27.27 23.16 4.50
N VAL A 166 27.51 21.85 4.48
CA VAL A 166 28.83 21.28 4.80
C VAL A 166 29.87 21.74 3.77
N LEU A 167 29.58 21.67 2.47
CA LEU A 167 30.50 22.09 1.41
C LEU A 167 30.76 23.60 1.39
N ARG A 168 29.81 24.42 1.88
CA ARG A 168 29.98 25.88 1.94
C ARG A 168 30.88 26.33 3.09
N HIS A 169 30.99 25.53 4.15
CA HIS A 169 31.69 25.90 5.39
C HIS A 169 32.86 25.00 5.78
N GLY A 170 33.05 23.87 5.11
CA GLY A 170 34.24 23.02 5.23
C GLY A 170 35.34 23.50 4.30
#